data_AF-A0A1V5HLX4-F1
#
_entry.id   AF-A0A1V5HLX4-F1
#
_cell.length_a   1.000
_cell.length_b   1.000
_cell.length_c   1.000
_cell.angle_alpha   90.00
_cell.angle_beta   90.00
_cell.angle_gamma   90.00
#
_symmetry.space_group_name_H-M   'P 1'
#
loop_
_entity.id
_entity.type
_entity.pdbx_description
1 polymer ?
#
loop_
_entity_poly.entity_id
_entity_poly.type
_entity_poly.pdbx_seq_one_letter_code
_entity_poly.pdbx_strand_id
1 'polypeptide(L)'
;METINSKKVILKKANISFNDIILVAFLFLYMSGETSSFLKFISFALFLLWLFLTYLPLTVKGESKLSVISISIFLFLGYYFLSGLIHGNLLDISKQTFTYLLNFSPYFIYNYFKNFNRFKYKKILTFLIFIYIFTLFFSLIFLINNPFLPRIMTNDGVDGKNYFFGAGYFFAYSAALLSIFLCTVLKQGLIKSRKNIFILLIVLVSSYFVIYLTGSTITFVFSIIGSVISFLFSSRYFEDHKIKVRNFTKNIFFLFLFLILFLTLSQKLGEILMNINYLKENAVQQRLFEIGEYLAFRSSSDSNLINRFFTIERGFTGILSNPIFGVGHKVGNILTLAKNLGVSGHSEILDIWSMHGIIGLIMVLVIYISFFKIMIKKYKFFNFFPLLFTIVFMSLFNPFICFQTNYFIFVFVPISLFFLKNKIYI
;
A
#
# COMPACT_ATOMS: atom_id res chain seq x y z
N MET A 1 19.42 28.05 22.06
CA MET A 1 19.93 26.67 22.27
C MET A 1 19.14 26.04 23.40
N GLU A 2 18.01 25.39 23.11
CA GLU A 2 17.34 24.53 24.09
C GLU A 2 18.04 23.17 24.08
N THR A 3 18.66 22.82 25.21
CA THR A 3 19.18 21.50 25.48
C THR A 3 18.04 20.49 25.41
N ILE A 4 17.91 19.79 24.28
CA ILE A 4 17.08 18.60 24.17
C ILE A 4 17.68 17.56 25.11
N ASN A 5 17.16 17.52 26.33
CA ASN A 5 17.35 16.44 27.27
C ASN A 5 16.84 15.16 26.60
N SER A 6 17.74 14.45 25.90
CA SER A 6 17.49 13.13 25.36
C SER A 6 17.41 12.14 26.51
N LYS A 7 16.29 12.15 27.25
CA LYS A 7 15.94 11.05 28.15
C LYS A 7 15.98 9.77 27.30
N LYS A 8 17.02 8.95 27.49
CA LYS A 8 17.10 7.61 26.92
C LYS A 8 15.79 6.91 27.29
N VAL A 9 14.97 6.61 26.29
CA VAL A 9 13.76 5.81 26.51
C VAL A 9 14.22 4.41 26.89
N ILE A 10 14.15 4.10 28.19
CA ILE A 10 14.43 2.75 28.68
C ILE A 10 13.32 1.84 28.17
N LEU A 11 13.66 0.96 27.24
CA LEU A 11 12.75 -0.09 26.77
C LEU A 11 12.57 -1.10 27.90
N LYS A 12 11.33 -1.35 28.31
CA LYS A 12 11.05 -2.37 29.33
C LYS A 12 11.00 -3.74 28.68
N LYS A 13 11.61 -4.75 29.32
CA LYS A 13 11.24 -6.16 29.10
C LYS A 13 9.87 -6.34 29.76
N ALA A 14 8.85 -6.65 28.98
CA ALA A 14 7.56 -7.05 29.52
C ALA A 14 7.16 -8.40 28.98
N ASN A 15 6.31 -9.07 29.75
CA ASN A 15 5.71 -10.33 29.38
C ASN A 15 4.70 -10.09 28.26
N ILE A 16 4.67 -11.01 27.30
CA ILE A 16 3.70 -11.02 26.21
C ILE A 16 2.33 -11.26 26.86
N SER A 17 1.37 -10.36 26.63
CA SER A 17 0.02 -10.52 27.16
C SER A 17 -0.81 -11.41 26.23
N PHE A 18 -1.88 -12.00 26.75
CA PHE A 18 -2.83 -12.77 25.94
C PHE A 18 -3.39 -11.96 24.76
N ASN A 19 -3.64 -10.66 24.98
CA ASN A 19 -4.08 -9.75 23.93
C ASN A 19 -3.04 -9.60 22.79
N ASP A 20 -1.74 -9.62 23.12
CA ASP A 20 -0.68 -9.57 22.11
C ASP A 20 -0.61 -10.88 21.30
N ILE A 21 -0.97 -12.03 21.90
CA ILE A 21 -1.04 -13.32 21.20
C ILE A 21 -2.20 -13.32 20.19
N ILE A 22 -3.37 -12.83 20.58
CA ILE A 22 -4.53 -12.70 19.68
C ILE A 22 -4.19 -11.79 18.50
N LEU A 23 -3.55 -10.64 18.76
CA LEU A 23 -3.08 -9.73 17.72
C LEU A 23 -2.13 -10.43 16.74
N VAL A 24 -1.17 -11.19 17.26
CA VAL A 24 -0.21 -11.94 16.44
C VAL A 24 -0.92 -12.98 15.58
N ALA A 25 -1.85 -13.74 16.15
CA ALA A 25 -2.60 -14.75 15.41
C ALA A 25 -3.43 -14.12 14.29
N PHE A 26 -4.14 -13.02 14.58
CA PHE A 26 -4.87 -12.22 13.60
C PHE A 26 -3.95 -11.77 12.45
N LEU A 27 -2.82 -11.15 12.78
CA LEU A 27 -1.88 -10.63 11.79
C LEU A 27 -1.29 -11.73 10.92
N PHE A 28 -0.90 -12.86 11.51
CA PHE A 28 -0.35 -13.99 10.76
C PHE A 28 -1.36 -14.55 9.75
N LEU A 29 -2.62 -14.71 10.19
CA LEU A 29 -3.70 -15.22 9.34
C LEU A 29 -4.07 -14.25 8.22
N TYR A 30 -4.13 -12.95 8.46
CA TYR A 30 -4.55 -11.99 7.43
C TYR A 30 -3.39 -11.52 6.54
N MET A 31 -2.15 -11.49 7.05
CA MET A 31 -0.94 -11.23 6.23
C MET A 31 -0.69 -12.34 5.21
N SER A 32 -1.10 -13.58 5.48
CA SER A 32 -0.95 -14.71 4.55
C SER A 32 -1.67 -14.44 3.21
N GLY A 33 -2.70 -13.59 3.23
CA GLY A 33 -3.57 -13.25 2.10
C GLY A 33 -4.49 -14.39 1.67
N GLU A 34 -4.78 -15.31 2.59
CA GLU A 34 -5.77 -16.36 2.39
C GLU A 34 -7.14 -15.79 1.98
N THR A 35 -7.70 -16.30 0.89
CA THR A 35 -8.98 -15.82 0.35
C THR A 35 -10.19 -16.58 0.87
N SER A 36 -10.00 -17.71 1.56
CA SER A 36 -11.09 -18.57 2.03
C SER A 36 -12.03 -17.84 2.99
N SER A 37 -13.34 -17.98 2.75
CA SER A 37 -14.39 -17.32 3.53
C SER A 37 -14.33 -17.67 5.02
N PHE A 38 -13.97 -18.93 5.34
CA PHE A 38 -13.82 -19.41 6.72
C PHE A 38 -12.68 -18.70 7.46
N LEU A 39 -11.49 -18.60 6.86
CA LEU A 39 -10.35 -17.94 7.51
C LEU A 39 -10.51 -16.42 7.58
N LYS A 40 -11.21 -15.80 6.63
CA LYS A 40 -11.65 -14.39 6.73
C LYS A 40 -12.58 -14.18 7.93
N PHE A 41 -13.53 -15.09 8.16
CA PHE A 41 -14.42 -15.04 9.32
C PHE A 41 -13.64 -15.20 10.64
N ILE A 42 -12.71 -16.17 10.72
CA ILE A 42 -11.84 -16.32 11.90
C ILE A 42 -11.01 -15.06 12.12
N SER A 43 -10.42 -14.49 11.07
CA SER A 43 -9.63 -13.25 11.18
C SER A 43 -10.49 -12.08 11.67
N PHE A 44 -11.73 -11.98 11.20
CA PHE A 44 -12.69 -11.00 11.69
C PHE A 44 -13.00 -11.20 13.18
N ALA A 45 -13.29 -12.43 13.61
CA ALA A 45 -13.56 -12.75 15.00
C ALA A 45 -12.36 -12.44 15.90
N LEU A 46 -11.14 -12.80 15.47
CA LEU A 46 -9.91 -12.47 16.21
C LEU A 46 -9.68 -10.97 16.29
N PHE A 47 -9.94 -10.23 15.21
CA PHE A 47 -9.82 -8.77 15.22
C PHE A 47 -10.84 -8.12 16.16
N LEU A 48 -12.10 -8.56 16.14
CA LEU A 48 -13.13 -8.06 17.07
C LEU A 48 -12.80 -8.40 18.52
N LEU A 49 -12.35 -9.63 18.79
CA LEU A 49 -11.93 -10.05 20.12
C LEU A 49 -10.75 -9.19 20.61
N TRP A 50 -9.75 -8.96 19.76
CA TRP A 50 -8.63 -8.08 20.06
C TRP A 50 -9.09 -6.64 20.33
N LEU A 51 -9.97 -6.08 19.50
CA LEU A 51 -10.53 -4.75 19.71
C LEU A 51 -11.27 -4.66 21.03
N PHE A 52 -12.11 -5.64 21.34
CA PHE A 52 -12.87 -5.71 22.59
C PHE A 52 -11.94 -5.71 23.81
N LEU A 53 -10.97 -6.63 23.84
CA LEU A 53 -10.00 -6.73 24.94
C LEU A 53 -9.13 -5.47 25.08
N THR A 54 -8.89 -4.77 23.97
CA THR A 54 -8.02 -3.58 23.94
C THR A 54 -8.74 -2.30 24.32
N TYR A 55 -9.93 -2.06 23.76
CA TYR A 55 -10.64 -0.78 23.85
C TYR A 55 -11.73 -0.76 24.93
N LEU A 56 -12.35 -1.90 25.28
CA LEU A 56 -13.35 -1.93 26.36
C LEU A 56 -12.81 -1.36 27.68
N PRO A 57 -11.60 -1.74 28.15
CA PRO A 57 -11.06 -1.18 29.40
C PRO A 57 -10.79 0.33 29.33
N LEU A 58 -10.53 0.88 28.14
CA LEU A 58 -10.32 2.32 27.95
C LEU A 58 -11.62 3.10 27.96
N THR A 59 -12.66 2.56 27.33
CA THR A 59 -13.98 3.19 27.28
C THR A 59 -14.58 3.27 28.68
N VAL A 60 -14.46 2.20 29.47
CA VAL A 60 -14.87 2.19 30.90
C VAL A 60 -14.14 3.28 31.71
N LYS A 61 -12.89 3.59 31.37
CA LYS A 61 -12.08 4.62 32.04
C LYS A 61 -12.30 6.04 31.49
N GLY A 62 -13.12 6.23 30.46
CA GLY A 62 -13.32 7.53 29.81
C GLY A 62 -12.12 8.05 29.02
N GLU A 63 -11.11 7.20 28.77
CA GLU A 63 -9.84 7.59 28.14
C GLU A 63 -9.85 7.39 26.61
N SER A 64 -10.86 6.74 26.05
CA SER A 64 -10.97 6.48 24.61
C SER A 64 -11.58 7.66 23.86
N LYS A 65 -10.73 8.51 23.25
CA LYS A 65 -11.18 9.47 22.22
C LYS A 65 -10.96 8.89 20.82
N LEU A 66 -12.03 8.89 20.01
CA LEU A 66 -11.92 8.54 18.59
C LEU A 66 -11.09 9.59 17.85
N SER A 67 -10.13 9.14 17.06
CA SER A 67 -9.33 10.04 16.22
C SER A 67 -10.10 10.43 14.97
N VAL A 68 -9.71 11.54 14.32
CA VAL A 68 -10.26 11.94 13.00
C VAL A 68 -10.15 10.80 11.98
N ILE A 69 -9.07 10.01 12.03
CA ILE A 69 -8.87 8.86 11.13
C ILE A 69 -9.87 7.74 11.44
N SER A 70 -10.05 7.38 12.72
CA SER A 70 -11.07 6.39 13.12
C SER A 70 -12.46 6.82 12.70
N ILE A 71 -12.82 8.09 12.93
CA ILE A 71 -14.11 8.65 12.54
C ILE A 71 -14.27 8.55 11.02
N SER A 72 -13.25 8.91 10.24
CA SER A 72 -13.29 8.83 8.76
C SER A 72 -13.45 7.39 8.26
N ILE A 73 -12.79 6.41 8.90
CA ILE A 73 -12.99 4.99 8.60
C ILE A 73 -14.44 4.59 8.87
N PHE A 74 -14.99 4.91 10.04
CA PHE A 74 -16.38 4.55 10.37
C PHE A 74 -17.40 5.28 9.50
N LEU A 75 -17.16 6.54 9.13
CA LEU A 75 -18.01 7.27 8.19
C LEU A 75 -17.98 6.64 6.80
N PHE A 76 -16.80 6.24 6.31
CA PHE A 76 -16.68 5.53 5.03
C PHE A 76 -17.42 4.20 5.07
N LEU A 77 -17.24 3.40 6.13
CA LEU A 77 -17.93 2.12 6.30
C LEU A 77 -19.45 2.29 6.42
N GLY A 78 -19.92 3.27 7.19
CA GLY A 78 -21.34 3.58 7.33
C GLY A 78 -21.94 4.05 6.00
N TYR A 79 -21.24 4.92 5.28
CA TYR A 79 -21.63 5.36 3.94
C TYR A 79 -21.70 4.18 2.97
N TYR A 80 -20.68 3.33 2.95
CA TYR A 80 -20.62 2.13 2.11
C TYR A 80 -21.78 1.18 2.41
N PHE A 81 -22.05 0.91 3.68
CA PHE A 81 -23.12 0.02 4.11
C PHE A 81 -24.50 0.57 3.72
N LEU A 82 -24.78 1.83 4.07
CA LEU A 82 -26.08 2.46 3.81
C LEU A 82 -26.35 2.64 2.31
N SER A 83 -25.35 3.07 1.53
CA SER A 83 -25.50 3.20 0.08
C SER A 83 -25.67 1.85 -0.61
N GLY A 84 -25.01 0.80 -0.11
CA GLY A 84 -25.17 -0.56 -0.62
C GLY A 84 -26.57 -1.11 -0.39
N LEU A 85 -27.19 -0.83 0.77
CA LEU A 85 -28.50 -1.37 1.15
C LEU A 85 -29.66 -0.95 0.24
N ILE A 86 -29.47 0.09 -0.58
CA ILE A 86 -30.51 0.56 -1.50
C ILE A 86 -30.88 -0.53 -2.52
N HIS A 87 -29.90 -1.27 -3.04
CA HIS A 87 -30.11 -2.30 -4.07
C HIS A 87 -29.37 -3.63 -3.82
N GLY A 88 -28.52 -3.72 -2.80
CA GLY A 88 -27.72 -4.91 -2.50
C GLY A 88 -28.33 -5.81 -1.42
N ASN A 89 -27.88 -7.06 -1.39
CA ASN A 89 -28.21 -8.00 -0.32
C ASN A 89 -27.45 -7.65 0.97
N LEU A 90 -28.16 -7.56 2.10
CA LEU A 90 -27.60 -7.31 3.43
C LEU A 90 -26.37 -8.16 3.74
N LEU A 91 -26.41 -9.44 3.39
CA LEU A 91 -25.32 -10.39 3.68
C LEU A 91 -24.05 -10.05 2.88
N ASP A 92 -24.18 -9.69 1.62
CA ASP A 92 -23.05 -9.36 0.76
C ASP A 92 -22.44 -8.00 1.11
N ILE A 93 -23.29 -7.01 1.37
CA ILE A 93 -22.87 -5.68 1.84
C ILE A 93 -22.15 -5.80 3.18
N SER A 94 -22.65 -6.64 4.10
CA SER A 94 -22.00 -6.88 5.40
C SER A 94 -20.62 -7.50 5.21
N LYS A 95 -20.49 -8.54 4.37
CA LYS A 95 -19.19 -9.16 4.06
C LYS A 95 -18.19 -8.16 3.49
N GLN A 96 -18.61 -7.31 2.56
CA GLN A 96 -17.75 -6.30 1.95
C GLN A 96 -17.37 -5.20 2.96
N THR A 97 -18.32 -4.73 3.76
CA THR A 97 -18.07 -3.76 4.85
C THR A 97 -17.05 -4.30 5.85
N PHE A 98 -17.18 -5.57 6.25
CA PHE A 98 -16.21 -6.23 7.13
C PHE A 98 -14.84 -6.39 6.48
N THR A 99 -14.80 -6.66 5.17
CA THR A 99 -13.54 -6.73 4.41
C THR A 99 -12.83 -5.37 4.41
N TYR A 100 -13.54 -4.26 4.20
CA TYR A 100 -12.96 -2.91 4.32
C TYR A 100 -12.49 -2.60 5.75
N LEU A 101 -13.27 -2.98 6.77
CA LEU A 101 -12.86 -2.82 8.17
C LEU A 101 -11.57 -3.58 8.46
N LEU A 102 -11.44 -4.81 7.95
CA LEU A 102 -10.21 -5.59 8.06
C LEU A 102 -9.05 -4.95 7.29
N ASN A 103 -9.27 -4.43 6.08
CA ASN A 103 -8.24 -3.71 5.33
C ASN A 103 -7.72 -2.48 6.08
N PHE A 104 -8.56 -1.78 6.84
CA PHE A 104 -8.16 -0.65 7.68
C PHE A 104 -7.75 -1.02 9.12
N SER A 105 -7.91 -2.28 9.53
CA SER A 105 -7.51 -2.77 10.86
C SER A 105 -6.08 -2.40 11.29
N PRO A 106 -5.06 -2.32 10.40
CA PRO A 106 -3.70 -1.94 10.80
C PRO A 106 -3.61 -0.54 11.43
N TYR A 107 -4.52 0.38 11.08
CA TYR A 107 -4.59 1.67 11.74
C TYR A 107 -4.93 1.56 13.23
N PHE A 108 -5.88 0.70 13.60
CA PHE A 108 -6.26 0.50 15.00
C PHE A 108 -5.12 -0.13 15.81
N ILE A 109 -4.36 -1.04 15.19
CA ILE A 109 -3.14 -1.64 15.75
C ILE A 109 -2.10 -0.54 16.03
N TYR A 110 -1.83 0.32 15.04
CA TYR A 110 -0.95 1.47 15.25
C TYR A 110 -1.42 2.39 16.37
N ASN A 111 -2.71 2.70 16.41
CA ASN A 111 -3.29 3.58 17.42
C ASN A 111 -3.15 2.97 18.83
N TYR A 112 -3.34 1.66 18.97
CA TYR A 112 -3.02 0.91 20.20
C TYR A 112 -1.56 1.10 20.61
N PHE A 113 -0.60 0.87 19.71
CA PHE A 113 0.81 1.03 20.08
C PHE A 113 1.19 2.46 20.47
N LYS A 114 0.56 3.45 19.82
CA LYS A 114 0.76 4.87 20.07
C LYS A 114 0.23 5.31 21.43
N ASN A 115 -1.05 5.07 21.71
CA ASN A 115 -1.72 5.65 22.88
C ASN A 115 -1.28 4.98 24.19
N PHE A 116 -1.02 3.68 24.16
CA PHE A 116 -0.59 2.93 25.34
C PHE A 116 0.92 2.98 25.58
N ASN A 117 1.64 3.85 24.84
CA ASN A 117 3.09 3.95 24.89
C ASN A 117 3.79 2.58 24.71
N ARG A 118 3.12 1.66 24.00
CA ARG A 118 3.60 0.29 23.79
C ARG A 118 4.76 0.25 22.82
N PHE A 119 5.05 1.36 22.15
CA PHE A 119 6.32 1.55 21.45
C PHE A 119 7.55 1.29 22.36
N LYS A 120 7.41 1.34 23.70
CA LYS A 120 8.47 0.95 24.64
C LYS A 120 8.76 -0.56 24.68
N TYR A 121 7.89 -1.41 24.14
CA TYR A 121 8.05 -2.86 24.18
C TYR A 121 8.74 -3.36 22.92
N LYS A 122 10.07 -3.49 22.99
CA LYS A 122 10.90 -3.90 21.83
C LYS A 122 10.45 -5.23 21.21
N LYS A 123 10.18 -6.26 22.03
CA LYS A 123 9.92 -7.64 21.56
C LYS A 123 8.73 -7.72 20.61
N ILE A 124 7.56 -7.21 21.01
CA ILE A 124 6.34 -7.30 20.19
C ILE A 124 6.49 -6.50 18.89
N LEU A 125 7.07 -5.30 18.96
CA LEU A 125 7.30 -4.46 17.78
C LEU A 125 8.29 -5.08 16.79
N THR A 126 9.36 -5.68 17.30
CA THR A 126 10.30 -6.46 16.49
C THR A 126 9.59 -7.65 15.84
N PHE A 127 8.72 -8.33 16.57
CA PHE A 127 7.96 -9.45 16.06
C PHE A 127 6.97 -9.03 14.95
N LEU A 128 6.33 -7.86 15.06
CA LEU A 128 5.48 -7.30 14.01
C LEU A 128 6.24 -7.01 12.71
N ILE A 129 7.47 -6.51 12.82
CA ILE A 129 8.35 -6.34 11.66
C ILE A 129 8.78 -7.70 11.11
N PHE A 130 9.11 -8.65 11.99
CA PHE A 130 9.48 -10.00 11.61
C PHE A 130 8.38 -10.71 10.82
N ILE A 131 7.11 -10.65 11.25
CA ILE A 131 5.98 -11.23 10.50
C ILE A 131 5.99 -10.74 9.06
N TYR A 132 6.13 -9.43 8.83
CA TYR A 132 6.12 -8.86 7.49
C TYR A 132 7.28 -9.35 6.62
N ILE A 133 8.49 -9.36 7.18
CA ILE A 133 9.70 -9.83 6.47
C ILE A 133 9.62 -11.34 6.21
N PHE A 134 9.11 -12.12 7.17
CA PHE A 134 8.87 -13.55 7.00
C PHE A 134 7.88 -13.80 5.87
N THR A 135 6.75 -13.09 5.83
CA THR A 135 5.78 -13.18 4.73
C THR A 135 6.40 -12.80 3.39
N LEU A 136 7.28 -11.78 3.33
CA LEU A 136 7.99 -11.41 2.09
C LEU A 136 8.82 -12.58 1.54
N PHE A 137 9.67 -13.20 2.37
CA PHE A 137 10.50 -14.32 1.94
C PHE A 137 9.68 -15.55 1.59
N PHE A 138 8.63 -15.84 2.38
CA PHE A 138 7.73 -16.94 2.08
C PHE A 138 7.02 -16.74 0.73
N SER A 139 6.52 -15.52 0.48
CA SER A 139 5.89 -15.16 -0.80
C SER A 139 6.87 -15.32 -1.96
N LEU A 140 8.15 -14.99 -1.75
CA LEU A 140 9.17 -15.19 -2.77
C LEU A 140 9.36 -16.66 -3.13
N ILE A 141 9.50 -17.54 -2.13
CA ILE A 141 9.62 -19.00 -2.36
C ILE A 141 8.38 -19.53 -3.08
N PHE A 142 7.19 -19.11 -2.64
CA PHE A 142 5.93 -19.50 -3.25
C PHE A 142 5.85 -19.10 -4.73
N LEU A 143 6.22 -17.87 -5.07
CA LEU A 143 6.18 -17.33 -6.44
C LEU A 143 7.23 -17.95 -7.37
N ILE A 144 8.39 -18.37 -6.84
CA ILE A 144 9.38 -19.13 -7.60
C ILE A 144 8.82 -20.50 -7.98
N ASN A 145 8.15 -21.18 -7.04
CA ASN A 145 7.58 -22.51 -7.28
C ASN A 145 6.30 -22.47 -8.12
N ASN A 146 5.61 -21.33 -8.17
CA ASN A 146 4.34 -21.14 -8.88
C ASN A 146 4.39 -19.88 -9.76
N PRO A 147 5.26 -19.84 -10.79
CA PRO A 147 5.34 -18.69 -11.67
C PRO A 147 3.99 -18.46 -12.38
N PHE A 148 3.64 -17.19 -12.62
CA PHE A 148 2.40 -16.76 -13.29
C PHE A 148 1.07 -17.01 -12.56
N LEU A 149 1.04 -17.79 -11.47
CA LEU A 149 -0.17 -18.02 -10.67
C LEU A 149 -0.88 -16.72 -10.24
N PRO A 150 -0.19 -15.66 -9.76
CA PRO A 150 -0.85 -14.40 -9.40
C PRO A 150 -1.60 -13.76 -10.57
N ARG A 151 -1.11 -13.91 -11.80
CA ARG A 151 -1.73 -13.35 -13.00
C ARG A 151 -2.97 -14.13 -13.41
N ILE A 152 -2.89 -15.46 -13.34
CA ILE A 152 -4.04 -16.36 -13.55
C ILE A 152 -5.15 -16.02 -12.55
N MET A 153 -4.80 -15.86 -11.26
CA MET A 153 -5.75 -15.47 -10.22
C MET A 153 -6.43 -14.12 -10.47
N THR A 154 -5.73 -13.15 -11.10
CA THR A 154 -6.32 -11.84 -11.42
C THR A 154 -7.10 -11.80 -12.73
N ASN A 155 -6.80 -12.68 -13.70
CA ASN A 155 -7.37 -12.65 -15.05
C ASN A 155 -8.60 -13.54 -15.21
N ASP A 156 -8.61 -14.74 -14.62
CA ASP A 156 -9.61 -15.76 -14.98
C ASP A 156 -10.84 -15.79 -14.06
N GLY A 157 -10.94 -14.88 -13.08
CA GLY A 157 -12.06 -14.86 -12.15
C GLY A 157 -12.28 -16.18 -11.41
N VAL A 158 -11.29 -17.08 -11.44
CA VAL A 158 -11.32 -18.35 -10.71
C VAL A 158 -11.38 -17.94 -9.26
N ASP A 159 -12.57 -18.07 -8.67
CA ASP A 159 -12.79 -18.07 -7.23
C ASP A 159 -11.64 -18.85 -6.62
N GLY A 160 -10.68 -18.12 -6.04
CA GLY A 160 -9.39 -18.65 -5.63
C GLY A 160 -9.61 -19.72 -4.58
N LYS A 161 -9.80 -20.97 -5.04
CA LYS A 161 -9.99 -22.14 -4.22
C LYS A 161 -8.70 -22.33 -3.44
N ASN A 162 -8.76 -21.99 -2.15
CA ASN A 162 -7.89 -22.46 -1.07
C ASN A 162 -6.39 -22.47 -1.40
N TYR A 163 -5.85 -21.37 -1.93
CA TYR A 163 -4.40 -21.22 -2.03
C TYR A 163 -3.85 -20.57 -0.77
N PHE A 164 -3.11 -21.40 -0.03
CA PHE A 164 -2.43 -21.06 1.20
C PHE A 164 -1.14 -20.27 0.94
N PHE A 165 -1.07 -19.10 1.58
CA PHE A 165 0.11 -18.26 1.80
C PHE A 165 0.83 -17.68 0.56
N GLY A 166 1.05 -16.36 0.63
CA GLY A 166 1.90 -15.60 -0.31
C GLY A 166 1.33 -14.24 -0.66
N ALA A 167 0.13 -13.90 -0.16
CA ALA A 167 -0.64 -12.68 -0.42
C ALA A 167 -0.79 -12.28 -1.90
N GLY A 168 -0.43 -13.20 -2.81
CA GLY A 168 -0.50 -13.08 -4.25
C GLY A 168 -0.05 -11.71 -4.76
N TYR A 169 -0.87 -11.17 -5.66
CA TYR A 169 -0.69 -9.86 -6.27
C TYR A 169 -0.65 -8.71 -5.25
N PHE A 170 -1.37 -8.83 -4.13
CA PHE A 170 -1.52 -7.74 -3.15
C PHE A 170 -0.23 -7.45 -2.37
N PHE A 171 0.63 -8.46 -2.17
CA PHE A 171 1.93 -8.24 -1.51
C PHE A 171 2.92 -7.49 -2.41
N ALA A 172 2.76 -7.53 -3.74
CA ALA A 172 3.61 -6.76 -4.65
C ALA A 172 3.50 -5.26 -4.38
N TYR A 173 2.30 -4.77 -4.02
CA TYR A 173 2.10 -3.38 -3.68
C TYR A 173 2.85 -2.96 -2.42
N SER A 174 2.74 -3.76 -1.35
CA SER A 174 3.45 -3.49 -0.11
C SER A 174 4.97 -3.67 -0.26
N ALA A 175 5.42 -4.62 -1.09
CA ALA A 175 6.83 -4.81 -1.45
C ALA A 175 7.40 -3.61 -2.23
N ALA A 176 6.63 -3.00 -3.13
CA ALA A 176 7.03 -1.78 -3.84
C ALA A 176 7.21 -0.59 -2.88
N LEU A 177 6.32 -0.44 -1.91
CA LEU A 177 6.48 0.59 -0.88
C LEU A 177 7.67 0.31 0.05
N LEU A 178 7.91 -0.97 0.38
CA LEU A 178 9.08 -1.40 1.15
C LEU A 178 10.37 -1.05 0.43
N SER A 179 10.49 -1.34 -0.87
CA SER A 179 11.72 -1.04 -1.63
C SER A 179 12.06 0.44 -1.58
N ILE A 180 11.06 1.31 -1.79
CA ILE A 180 11.22 2.77 -1.73
C ILE A 180 11.59 3.25 -0.31
N PHE A 181 10.93 2.70 0.71
CA PHE A 181 11.25 3.00 2.10
C PHE A 181 12.69 2.63 2.42
N LEU A 182 13.15 1.45 2.01
CA LEU A 182 14.52 0.99 2.22
C LEU A 182 15.54 1.85 1.46
N CYS A 183 15.29 2.19 0.20
CA CYS A 183 16.12 3.13 -0.55
C CYS A 183 16.21 4.49 0.18
N THR A 184 15.12 4.97 0.74
CA THR A 184 15.09 6.25 1.48
C THR A 184 15.93 6.15 2.75
N VAL A 185 15.78 5.06 3.51
CA VAL A 185 16.55 4.79 4.73
C VAL A 185 18.05 4.68 4.44
N LEU A 186 18.43 3.97 3.37
CA LEU A 186 19.81 3.80 2.94
C LEU A 186 20.42 5.12 2.46
N LYS A 187 19.71 5.88 1.62
CA LYS A 187 20.20 7.16 1.08
C LYS A 187 20.34 8.23 2.15
N GLN A 188 19.40 8.31 3.09
CA GLN A 188 19.52 9.19 4.26
C GLN A 188 20.55 8.66 5.27
N GLY A 189 21.10 7.47 5.06
CA GLY A 189 22.08 6.80 5.91
C GLY A 189 21.65 6.77 7.37
N LEU A 190 20.39 6.40 7.60
CA LEU A 190 19.82 6.27 8.95
C LEU A 190 20.37 5.03 9.68
N ILE A 191 21.01 4.12 8.94
CA ILE A 191 21.70 2.94 9.46
C ILE A 191 23.18 3.02 9.08
N LYS A 192 24.06 2.86 10.08
CA LYS A 192 25.52 2.93 9.91
C LYS A 192 26.22 1.57 9.90
N SER A 193 25.60 0.56 10.53
CA SER A 193 26.20 -0.78 10.64
C SER A 193 26.25 -1.46 9.27
N ARG A 194 27.45 -1.88 8.82
CA ARG A 194 27.64 -2.61 7.55
C ARG A 194 26.80 -3.89 7.49
N LYS A 195 26.71 -4.64 8.60
CA LYS A 195 25.86 -5.83 8.71
C LYS A 195 24.39 -5.51 8.44
N ASN A 196 23.88 -4.43 9.04
CA ASN A 196 22.47 -4.05 8.88
C ASN A 196 22.19 -3.50 7.48
N ILE A 197 23.14 -2.78 6.89
CA ILE A 197 23.06 -2.35 5.48
C ILE A 197 22.97 -3.57 4.56
N PHE A 198 23.80 -4.58 4.78
CA PHE A 198 23.76 -5.82 3.99
C PHE A 198 22.41 -6.54 4.12
N ILE A 199 21.87 -6.68 5.34
CA ILE A 199 20.53 -7.24 5.57
C ILE A 199 19.46 -6.43 4.82
N LEU A 200 19.51 -5.09 4.88
CA LEU A 200 18.57 -4.26 4.15
C LEU A 200 18.68 -4.43 2.63
N LEU A 201 19.88 -4.62 2.09
CA LEU A 201 20.08 -4.89 0.67
C LEU A 201 19.47 -6.24 0.26
N ILE A 202 19.59 -7.28 1.09
CA ILE A 202 18.92 -8.57 0.85
C ILE A 202 17.40 -8.38 0.81
N VAL A 203 16.83 -7.67 1.78
CA VAL A 203 15.38 -7.40 1.83
C VAL A 203 14.95 -6.56 0.62
N LEU A 204 15.75 -5.56 0.22
CA LEU A 204 15.50 -4.73 -0.94
C LEU A 204 15.47 -5.55 -2.23
N VAL A 205 16.49 -6.37 -2.48
CA VAL A 205 16.54 -7.24 -3.67
C VAL A 205 15.38 -8.23 -3.67
N SER A 206 15.08 -8.83 -2.52
CA SER A 206 13.94 -9.76 -2.37
C SER A 206 12.61 -9.07 -2.68
N SER A 207 12.43 -7.82 -2.26
CA SER A 207 11.21 -7.04 -2.56
C SER A 207 11.04 -6.80 -4.06
N TYR A 208 12.11 -6.42 -4.77
CA TYR A 208 12.06 -6.28 -6.23
C TYR A 208 11.78 -7.59 -6.94
N PHE A 209 12.34 -8.69 -6.44
CA PHE A 209 12.16 -10.01 -7.05
C PHE A 209 10.73 -10.53 -6.86
N VAL A 210 10.11 -10.29 -5.70
CA VAL A 210 8.66 -10.54 -5.50
C VAL A 210 7.82 -9.75 -6.52
N ILE A 211 8.06 -8.45 -6.67
CA ILE A 211 7.31 -7.62 -7.62
C ILE A 211 7.46 -8.16 -9.05
N TYR A 212 8.69 -8.49 -9.46
CA TYR A 212 8.98 -9.05 -10.78
C TYR A 212 8.23 -10.36 -11.03
N LEU A 213 8.30 -11.32 -10.08
CA LEU A 213 7.65 -12.62 -10.21
C LEU A 213 6.11 -12.54 -10.21
N THR A 214 5.52 -11.51 -9.59
CA THR A 214 4.06 -11.29 -9.69
C THR A 214 3.58 -10.85 -11.07
N GLY A 215 4.48 -10.39 -11.96
CA GLY A 215 4.11 -9.89 -13.28
C GLY A 215 3.39 -8.54 -13.26
N SER A 216 3.41 -7.80 -12.14
CA SER A 216 2.77 -6.48 -12.02
C SER A 216 3.66 -5.38 -12.60
N THR A 217 3.61 -5.18 -13.93
CA THR A 217 4.45 -4.21 -14.65
C THR A 217 4.33 -2.79 -14.10
N ILE A 218 3.11 -2.31 -13.84
CA ILE A 218 2.86 -0.95 -13.34
C ILE A 218 3.49 -0.77 -11.96
N THR A 219 3.30 -1.74 -11.06
CA THR A 219 3.91 -1.73 -9.72
C THR A 219 5.44 -1.75 -9.81
N PHE A 220 6.00 -2.57 -10.70
CA PHE A 220 7.44 -2.63 -10.93
C PHE A 220 8.01 -1.29 -11.40
N VAL A 221 7.42 -0.69 -12.43
CA VAL A 221 7.84 0.61 -12.98
C VAL A 221 7.76 1.71 -11.90
N PHE A 222 6.65 1.83 -11.18
CA PHE A 222 6.52 2.84 -10.13
C PHE A 222 7.42 2.58 -8.91
N SER A 223 7.78 1.33 -8.63
CA SER A 223 8.77 1.01 -7.59
C SER A 223 10.18 1.49 -7.96
N ILE A 224 10.57 1.36 -9.24
CA ILE A 224 11.83 1.87 -9.78
C ILE A 224 11.81 3.40 -9.75
N ILE A 225 10.78 4.03 -10.32
CA ILE A 225 10.64 5.50 -10.34
C ILE A 225 10.66 6.05 -8.91
N GLY A 226 9.88 5.47 -7.99
CA GLY A 226 9.85 5.86 -6.59
C GLY A 226 11.22 5.72 -5.90
N SER A 227 11.98 4.69 -6.24
CA SER A 227 13.34 4.49 -5.72
C SER A 227 14.33 5.50 -6.29
N VAL A 228 14.23 5.83 -7.57
CA VAL A 228 15.00 6.92 -8.20
C VAL A 228 14.66 8.26 -7.53
N ILE A 229 13.38 8.56 -7.33
CA ILE A 229 12.92 9.74 -6.59
C ILE A 229 13.47 9.73 -5.16
N SER A 230 13.50 8.59 -4.49
CA SER A 230 14.17 8.47 -3.19
C SER A 230 15.64 8.89 -3.27
N PHE A 231 16.40 8.44 -4.27
CA PHE A 231 17.81 8.84 -4.42
C PHE A 231 17.99 10.33 -4.76
N LEU A 232 17.12 10.89 -5.59
CA LEU A 232 17.19 12.29 -6.04
C LEU A 232 16.70 13.29 -4.97
N PHE A 233 15.67 12.93 -4.21
CA PHE A 233 14.96 13.83 -3.30
C PHE A 233 15.20 13.56 -1.81
N SER A 234 15.75 12.41 -1.40
CA SER A 234 16.01 12.13 0.03
C SER A 234 17.33 12.70 0.55
N SER A 235 17.73 13.86 0.04
CA SER A 235 18.93 14.53 0.53
C SER A 235 18.79 14.86 2.03
N ARG A 236 19.88 14.73 2.79
CA ARG A 236 19.95 14.99 4.26
C ARG A 236 19.71 16.46 4.66
N TYR A 237 19.22 17.30 3.75
CA TYR A 237 19.24 18.76 3.83
C TYR A 237 18.01 19.36 4.52
N PHE A 238 17.70 18.92 5.73
CA PHE A 238 16.62 19.55 6.51
C PHE A 238 17.07 20.73 7.39
N GLU A 239 18.31 21.19 7.28
CA GLU A 239 18.79 22.34 8.08
C GLU A 239 18.62 23.71 7.40
N ASP A 240 18.58 23.84 6.07
CA ASP A 240 18.49 25.17 5.42
C ASP A 240 17.25 25.39 4.54
N HIS A 241 16.40 26.34 4.94
CA HIS A 241 15.17 26.69 4.23
C HIS A 241 15.38 27.30 2.83
N LYS A 242 16.51 27.97 2.56
CA LYS A 242 16.81 28.55 1.23
C LYS A 242 17.24 27.51 0.19
N ILE A 243 17.82 26.39 0.61
CA ILE A 243 18.20 25.27 -0.28
C ILE A 243 16.95 24.50 -0.76
N LYS A 244 15.84 24.56 -0.02
CA LYS A 244 14.59 23.84 -0.33
C LYS A 244 13.91 24.29 -1.61
N VAL A 245 13.76 25.60 -1.85
CA VAL A 245 13.04 26.10 -3.04
C VAL A 245 13.85 25.83 -4.30
N ARG A 246 15.18 26.07 -4.27
CA ARG A 246 16.07 25.83 -5.41
C ARG A 246 16.18 24.36 -5.79
N ASN A 247 16.17 23.43 -4.82
CA ASN A 247 16.16 22.01 -5.12
C ASN A 247 14.78 21.52 -5.58
N PHE A 248 13.69 22.09 -5.04
CA PHE A 248 12.34 21.76 -5.49
C PHE A 248 12.11 22.21 -6.95
N THR A 249 12.49 23.43 -7.31
CA THR A 249 12.41 23.93 -8.70
C THR A 249 13.34 23.18 -9.64
N LYS A 250 14.58 22.89 -9.22
CA LYS A 250 15.52 22.05 -9.98
C LYS A 250 14.93 20.66 -10.23
N ASN A 251 14.27 20.07 -9.24
CA ASN A 251 13.73 18.73 -9.36
C ASN A 251 12.43 18.68 -10.17
N ILE A 252 11.56 19.68 -10.07
CA ILE A 252 10.42 19.86 -10.99
C ILE A 252 10.94 20.06 -12.41
N PHE A 253 12.00 20.86 -12.59
CA PHE A 253 12.63 21.04 -13.88
C PHE A 253 13.19 19.73 -14.43
N PHE A 254 13.85 18.89 -13.61
CA PHE A 254 14.28 17.55 -14.05
C PHE A 254 13.12 16.62 -14.37
N LEU A 255 12.02 16.67 -13.61
CA LEU A 255 10.81 15.90 -13.92
C LEU A 255 10.21 16.35 -15.26
N PHE A 256 10.12 17.65 -15.48
CA PHE A 256 9.59 18.23 -16.72
C PHE A 256 10.51 17.96 -17.91
N LEU A 257 11.83 18.08 -17.73
CA LEU A 257 12.83 17.71 -18.72
C LEU A 257 12.77 16.22 -19.04
N PHE A 258 12.61 15.37 -18.02
CA PHE A 258 12.40 13.93 -18.21
C PHE A 258 11.12 13.64 -19.00
N LEU A 259 10.01 14.32 -18.71
CA LEU A 259 8.76 14.20 -19.48
C LEU A 259 8.95 14.64 -20.94
N ILE A 260 9.62 15.77 -21.18
CA ILE A 260 9.92 16.24 -22.53
C ILE A 260 10.81 15.24 -23.27
N LEU A 261 11.90 14.77 -22.64
CA LEU A 261 12.80 13.77 -23.21
C LEU A 261 12.10 12.44 -23.46
N PHE A 262 11.19 12.03 -22.57
CA PHE A 262 10.39 10.83 -22.74
C PHE A 262 9.43 10.96 -23.94
N LEU A 263 8.79 12.12 -24.12
CA LEU A 263 7.93 12.37 -25.26
C LEU A 263 8.72 12.43 -26.58
N THR A 264 9.86 13.11 -26.60
CA THR A 264 10.69 13.26 -27.81
C THR A 264 11.46 11.99 -28.18
N LEU A 265 11.84 11.17 -27.21
CA LEU A 265 12.53 9.89 -27.43
C LEU A 265 11.58 8.69 -27.38
N SER A 266 10.26 8.92 -27.28
CA SER A 266 9.26 7.86 -27.13
C SER A 266 9.42 6.74 -28.17
N GLN A 267 9.63 7.11 -29.43
CA GLN A 267 9.82 6.14 -30.52
C GLN A 267 11.08 5.27 -30.34
N LYS A 268 12.24 5.88 -30.07
CA LYS A 268 13.50 5.14 -29.81
C LYS A 268 13.45 4.30 -28.54
N LEU A 269 12.81 4.82 -27.48
CA LEU A 269 12.56 4.05 -26.26
C LEU A 269 11.67 2.85 -26.57
N GLY A 270 10.67 3.03 -27.44
CA GLY A 270 9.82 1.96 -27.92
C GLY A 270 10.61 0.85 -28.62
N GLU A 271 11.49 1.21 -29.56
CA GLU A 271 12.37 0.28 -30.27
C GLU A 271 13.32 -0.47 -29.31
N ILE A 272 13.90 0.22 -28.33
CA ILE A 272 14.74 -0.40 -27.30
C ILE A 272 13.93 -1.42 -26.48
N LEU A 273 12.71 -1.06 -26.06
CA LEU A 273 11.82 -1.93 -25.30
C LEU A 273 11.40 -3.18 -26.10
N MET A 274 11.19 -3.04 -27.42
CA MET A 274 10.90 -4.16 -28.30
C MET A 274 12.12 -5.08 -28.49
N ASN A 275 13.32 -4.51 -28.55
CA ASN A 275 14.58 -5.25 -28.67
C ASN A 275 14.98 -6.00 -27.39
N ILE A 276 14.35 -5.69 -26.25
CA ILE A 276 14.65 -6.38 -24.98
C ILE A 276 14.23 -7.86 -25.00
N ASN A 277 13.36 -8.35 -25.92
CA ASN A 277 13.08 -9.80 -26.02
C ASN A 277 12.47 -10.30 -27.35
N TYR A 278 13.21 -11.20 -28.00
CA TYR A 278 12.75 -12.00 -29.16
C TYR A 278 11.91 -13.24 -28.77
N LEU A 279 11.73 -13.57 -27.47
CA LEU A 279 11.17 -14.86 -27.02
C LEU A 279 9.86 -14.83 -26.19
N LYS A 280 9.31 -13.66 -25.82
CA LYS A 280 7.97 -13.50 -25.19
C LYS A 280 7.63 -14.44 -24.00
N GLU A 281 8.60 -14.99 -23.26
CA GLU A 281 8.34 -16.03 -22.24
C GLU A 281 7.80 -15.48 -20.90
N ASN A 282 8.01 -14.20 -20.58
CA ASN A 282 7.55 -13.60 -19.31
C ASN A 282 6.56 -12.44 -19.53
N ALA A 283 5.48 -12.45 -18.74
CA ALA A 283 4.50 -11.37 -18.58
C ALA A 283 5.10 -9.95 -18.55
N VAL A 284 6.14 -9.69 -17.77
CA VAL A 284 6.76 -8.35 -17.69
C VAL A 284 7.40 -7.97 -19.01
N GLN A 285 8.12 -8.92 -19.63
CA GLN A 285 8.79 -8.71 -20.91
C GLN A 285 7.78 -8.52 -22.05
N GLN A 286 6.73 -9.33 -22.09
CA GLN A 286 5.60 -9.18 -23.02
C GLN A 286 4.98 -7.78 -22.89
N ARG A 287 4.73 -7.31 -21.66
CA ARG A 287 4.16 -5.98 -21.44
C ARG A 287 5.12 -4.84 -21.80
N LEU A 288 6.41 -4.99 -21.51
CA LEU A 288 7.40 -4.00 -21.95
C LEU A 288 7.50 -3.96 -23.48
N PHE A 289 7.40 -5.11 -24.15
CA PHE A 289 7.32 -5.20 -25.60
C PHE A 289 6.06 -4.51 -26.14
N GLU A 290 4.87 -4.79 -25.59
CA GLU A 290 3.60 -4.15 -26.02
C GLU A 290 3.64 -2.62 -25.81
N ILE A 291 4.19 -2.16 -24.68
CA ILE A 291 4.43 -0.73 -24.44
C ILE A 291 5.42 -0.20 -25.48
N GLY A 292 6.46 -0.97 -25.79
CA GLY A 292 7.45 -0.64 -26.80
C GLY A 292 6.84 -0.47 -28.19
N GLU A 293 6.00 -1.41 -28.62
CA GLU A 293 5.28 -1.39 -29.89
C GLU A 293 4.38 -0.16 -30.01
N TYR A 294 3.62 0.15 -28.94
CA TYR A 294 2.78 1.35 -28.89
C TYR A 294 3.62 2.64 -28.98
N LEU A 295 4.74 2.72 -28.27
CA LEU A 295 5.61 3.90 -28.29
C LEU A 295 6.36 4.08 -29.62
N ALA A 296 6.81 2.98 -30.24
CA ALA A 296 7.59 2.98 -31.48
C ALA A 296 6.72 3.26 -32.72
N PHE A 297 5.56 2.61 -32.81
CA PHE A 297 4.78 2.59 -34.04
C PHE A 297 3.44 3.29 -33.92
N ARG A 298 3.00 3.66 -32.70
CA ARG A 298 1.64 4.17 -32.42
C ARG A 298 0.51 3.26 -32.93
N SER A 299 0.84 2.06 -33.35
CA SER A 299 -0.08 0.98 -33.68
C SER A 299 0.03 -0.04 -32.56
N SER A 300 -0.99 -0.13 -31.71
CA SER A 300 -1.18 -1.35 -30.93
C SER A 300 -2.03 -2.30 -31.78
N SER A 301 -1.39 -3.27 -32.42
CA SER A 301 -2.09 -4.41 -33.02
C SER A 301 -2.84 -5.24 -31.95
N ASP A 302 -2.50 -5.03 -30.67
CA ASP A 302 -2.98 -5.80 -29.54
C ASP A 302 -4.12 -5.11 -28.76
N SER A 303 -5.29 -5.77 -28.71
CA SER A 303 -6.50 -5.33 -28.02
C SER A 303 -6.29 -5.02 -26.53
N ASN A 304 -5.28 -5.61 -25.90
CA ASN A 304 -5.10 -5.56 -24.45
C ASN A 304 -4.63 -4.19 -23.91
N LEU A 305 -3.79 -3.46 -24.64
CA LEU A 305 -3.26 -2.16 -24.19
C LEU A 305 -4.32 -1.06 -24.40
N ILE A 306 -5.02 -1.11 -25.54
CA ILE A 306 -6.23 -0.31 -25.81
C ILE A 306 -7.30 -0.55 -24.73
N ASN A 307 -7.58 -1.81 -24.40
CA ASN A 307 -8.56 -2.16 -23.35
C ASN A 307 -8.21 -1.55 -21.98
N ARG A 308 -6.92 -1.38 -21.66
CA ARG A 308 -6.48 -0.74 -20.40
C ARG A 308 -6.68 0.78 -20.40
N PHE A 309 -6.47 1.45 -21.53
CA PHE A 309 -6.83 2.86 -21.66
C PHE A 309 -8.34 3.06 -21.54
N PHE A 310 -9.13 2.19 -22.20
CA PHE A 310 -10.59 2.18 -22.03
C PHE A 310 -11.02 1.93 -20.59
N THR A 311 -10.26 1.17 -19.80
CA THR A 311 -10.54 0.99 -18.37
C THR A 311 -10.46 2.32 -17.60
N ILE A 312 -9.44 3.14 -17.84
CA ILE A 312 -9.31 4.46 -17.21
C ILE A 312 -10.46 5.37 -17.67
N GLU A 313 -10.75 5.38 -18.97
CA GLU A 313 -11.87 6.13 -19.54
C GLU A 313 -13.20 5.73 -18.92
N ARG A 314 -13.48 4.43 -18.79
CA ARG A 314 -14.68 3.92 -18.09
C ARG A 314 -14.79 4.54 -16.71
N GLY A 315 -13.72 4.53 -15.92
CA GLY A 315 -13.69 5.14 -14.59
C GLY A 315 -14.13 6.60 -14.59
N PHE A 316 -13.68 7.39 -15.57
CA PHE A 316 -14.14 8.76 -15.76
C PHE A 316 -15.62 8.84 -16.16
N THR A 317 -16.10 7.95 -17.02
CA THR A 317 -17.53 7.88 -17.38
C THR A 317 -18.39 7.61 -16.15
N GLY A 318 -17.98 6.70 -15.27
CA GLY A 318 -18.66 6.45 -13.98
C GLY A 318 -18.70 7.70 -13.11
N ILE A 319 -17.57 8.41 -12.96
CA ILE A 319 -17.48 9.67 -12.20
C ILE A 319 -18.41 10.73 -12.77
N LEU A 320 -18.40 10.95 -14.08
CA LEU A 320 -19.23 11.98 -14.72
C LEU A 320 -20.72 11.67 -14.63
N SER A 321 -21.11 10.40 -14.61
CA SER A 321 -22.51 9.99 -14.52
C SER A 321 -23.13 10.26 -13.14
N ASN A 322 -22.34 10.19 -12.06
CA ASN A 322 -22.79 10.54 -10.71
C ASN A 322 -21.60 10.99 -9.84
N PRO A 323 -21.18 12.27 -9.93
CA PRO A 323 -19.95 12.73 -9.31
C PRO A 323 -20.01 12.81 -7.79
N ILE A 324 -21.20 13.01 -7.21
CA ILE A 324 -21.37 13.24 -5.78
C ILE A 324 -21.45 11.93 -5.00
N PHE A 325 -22.31 11.00 -5.44
CA PHE A 325 -22.60 9.75 -4.73
C PHE A 325 -22.01 8.51 -5.40
N GLY A 326 -21.50 8.65 -6.62
CA GLY A 326 -21.00 7.53 -7.42
C GLY A 326 -22.14 6.62 -7.92
N VAL A 327 -21.79 5.58 -8.65
CA VAL A 327 -22.75 4.64 -9.25
C VAL A 327 -22.95 3.36 -8.43
N GLY A 328 -22.13 3.13 -7.40
CA GLY A 328 -22.13 1.88 -6.62
C GLY A 328 -23.46 1.58 -5.94
N HIS A 329 -24.16 2.61 -5.46
CA HIS A 329 -25.47 2.46 -4.82
C HIS A 329 -26.54 1.85 -5.73
N LYS A 330 -26.39 1.98 -7.06
CA LYS A 330 -27.32 1.39 -8.06
C LYS A 330 -27.18 -0.13 -8.18
N VAL A 331 -26.07 -0.69 -7.69
CA VAL A 331 -25.71 -2.11 -7.81
C VAL A 331 -25.31 -2.70 -6.46
N GLY A 332 -25.76 -2.10 -5.36
CA GLY A 332 -25.48 -2.57 -4.01
C GLY A 332 -23.99 -2.60 -3.65
N ASN A 333 -23.18 -1.73 -4.26
CA ASN A 333 -21.72 -1.69 -4.11
C ASN A 333 -21.01 -3.00 -4.52
N ILE A 334 -21.60 -3.77 -5.44
CA ILE A 334 -20.95 -4.96 -6.01
C ILE A 334 -20.08 -4.53 -7.19
N LEU A 335 -18.75 -4.62 -7.04
CA LEU A 335 -17.78 -4.15 -8.04
C LEU A 335 -17.97 -4.80 -9.42
N THR A 336 -18.27 -6.10 -9.48
CA THR A 336 -18.47 -6.82 -10.74
C THR A 336 -19.65 -6.27 -11.55
N LEU A 337 -20.73 -5.89 -10.86
CA LEU A 337 -21.89 -5.25 -11.48
C LEU A 337 -21.61 -3.78 -11.81
N ALA A 338 -20.84 -3.09 -10.97
CA ALA A 338 -20.50 -1.69 -11.15
C ALA A 338 -19.62 -1.44 -12.39
N LYS A 339 -18.90 -2.46 -12.88
CA LYS A 339 -18.16 -2.38 -14.16
C LYS A 339 -19.07 -2.00 -15.33
N ASN A 340 -20.33 -2.46 -15.33
CA ASN A 340 -21.30 -2.13 -16.36
C ASN A 340 -21.80 -0.67 -16.28
N LEU A 341 -21.52 0.02 -15.17
CA LEU A 341 -21.89 1.40 -14.92
C LEU A 341 -20.69 2.37 -14.99
N GLY A 342 -19.57 1.93 -15.55
CA GLY A 342 -18.37 2.76 -15.70
C GLY A 342 -17.43 2.75 -14.49
N VAL A 343 -17.41 1.68 -13.68
CA VAL A 343 -16.30 1.48 -12.72
C VAL A 343 -15.16 0.73 -13.41
N SER A 344 -13.91 1.18 -13.21
CA SER A 344 -12.74 0.67 -13.95
C SER A 344 -12.35 -0.74 -13.50
N GLY A 345 -12.35 -0.98 -12.18
CA GLY A 345 -11.90 -2.22 -11.54
C GLY A 345 -10.38 -2.42 -11.53
N HIS A 346 -9.60 -1.38 -11.85
CA HIS A 346 -8.14 -1.43 -11.90
C HIS A 346 -7.45 -0.19 -11.31
N SER A 347 -8.19 0.82 -10.85
CA SER A 347 -7.62 2.07 -10.32
C SER A 347 -8.30 2.41 -9.00
N GLU A 348 -7.61 2.26 -7.88
CA GLU A 348 -8.22 2.46 -6.56
C GLU A 348 -8.91 3.83 -6.41
N ILE A 349 -8.22 4.92 -6.79
CA ILE A 349 -8.76 6.28 -6.64
C ILE A 349 -9.94 6.50 -7.57
N LEU A 350 -9.83 6.09 -8.84
CA LEU A 350 -10.92 6.27 -9.81
C LEU A 350 -12.09 5.33 -9.50
N ASP A 351 -11.83 4.14 -8.97
CA ASP A 351 -12.85 3.17 -8.59
C ASP A 351 -13.61 3.64 -7.36
N ILE A 352 -12.92 4.12 -6.31
CA ILE A 352 -13.60 4.72 -5.16
C ILE A 352 -14.42 5.93 -5.60
N TRP A 353 -13.89 6.79 -6.46
CA TRP A 353 -14.61 7.98 -6.90
C TRP A 353 -15.83 7.60 -7.78
N SER A 354 -15.65 6.74 -8.78
CA SER A 354 -16.76 6.29 -9.63
C SER A 354 -17.82 5.54 -8.82
N MET A 355 -17.42 4.70 -7.87
CA MET A 355 -18.32 3.84 -7.10
C MET A 355 -19.01 4.58 -5.94
N HIS A 356 -18.31 5.47 -5.26
CA HIS A 356 -18.76 6.10 -4.01
C HIS A 356 -18.86 7.62 -4.10
N GLY A 357 -18.54 8.21 -5.25
CA GLY A 357 -18.57 9.64 -5.48
C GLY A 357 -17.49 10.38 -4.71
N ILE A 358 -17.54 11.71 -4.81
CA ILE A 358 -16.59 12.59 -4.09
C ILE A 358 -16.70 12.41 -2.58
N ILE A 359 -17.89 12.05 -2.06
CA ILE A 359 -18.13 11.83 -0.63
C ILE A 359 -17.27 10.67 -0.13
N GLY A 360 -17.34 9.50 -0.77
CA GLY A 360 -16.52 8.35 -0.40
C GLY A 360 -15.03 8.62 -0.60
N LEU A 361 -14.65 9.27 -1.70
CA LEU A 361 -13.26 9.62 -1.98
C LEU A 361 -12.66 10.52 -0.90
N ILE A 362 -13.37 11.56 -0.47
CA ILE A 362 -12.91 12.49 0.58
C ILE A 362 -12.65 11.74 1.88
N MET A 363 -13.55 10.84 2.29
CA MET A 363 -13.37 10.06 3.53
C MET A 363 -12.08 9.22 3.49
N VAL A 364 -11.80 8.57 2.36
CA VAL A 364 -10.58 7.78 2.16
C VAL A 364 -9.34 8.68 2.11
N LEU A 365 -9.39 9.80 1.40
CA LEU A 365 -8.28 10.76 1.35
C LEU A 365 -7.96 11.33 2.74
N VAL A 366 -8.96 11.66 3.55
CA VAL A 366 -8.76 12.16 4.91
C VAL A 366 -8.01 11.15 5.79
N ILE A 367 -8.25 9.84 5.63
CA ILE A 367 -7.52 8.78 6.35
C ILE A 367 -6.02 8.89 6.08
N TYR A 368 -5.62 8.83 4.81
CA TYR A 368 -4.20 8.84 4.43
C TYR A 368 -3.53 10.20 4.68
N ILE A 369 -4.18 11.31 4.30
CA ILE A 369 -3.64 12.66 4.49
C ILE A 369 -3.42 12.94 5.98
N SER A 370 -4.41 12.63 6.83
CA SER A 370 -4.30 12.84 8.27
C SER A 370 -3.19 11.97 8.88
N PHE A 371 -3.08 10.72 8.44
CA PHE A 371 -2.02 9.83 8.91
C PHE A 371 -0.63 10.34 8.53
N PHE A 372 -0.39 10.68 7.25
CA PHE A 372 0.89 11.19 6.81
C PHE A 372 1.24 12.55 7.44
N LYS A 373 0.26 13.43 7.68
CA LYS A 373 0.45 14.68 8.44
C LYS A 373 0.98 14.41 9.85
N ILE A 374 0.44 13.42 10.54
CA ILE A 374 0.92 12.98 11.86
C ILE A 374 2.36 12.44 11.76
N MET A 375 2.62 11.59 10.77
CA MET A 375 3.92 10.94 10.57
C MET A 375 5.03 11.94 10.24
N ILE A 376 4.79 12.87 9.31
CA ILE A 376 5.72 13.94 8.94
C ILE A 376 6.04 14.82 10.16
N LYS A 377 5.02 15.19 10.96
CA LYS A 377 5.22 15.98 12.18
C LYS A 377 6.08 15.22 13.22
N LYS A 378 5.86 13.92 13.38
CA LYS A 378 6.51 13.08 14.41
C LYS A 378 7.94 12.65 14.03
N TYR A 379 8.19 12.40 12.74
CA TYR A 379 9.44 11.86 12.21
C TYR A 379 10.06 12.80 11.17
N LYS A 380 10.33 14.06 11.58
CA LYS A 380 10.91 15.12 10.73
C LYS A 380 12.25 14.76 10.07
N PHE A 381 12.96 13.76 10.59
CA PHE A 381 14.23 13.29 10.03
C PHE A 381 14.06 12.40 8.78
N PHE A 382 12.85 11.92 8.50
CA PHE A 382 12.57 11.03 7.37
C PHE A 382 11.84 11.78 6.26
N ASN A 383 12.25 11.57 5.01
CA ASN A 383 11.57 12.16 3.85
C ASN A 383 10.45 11.23 3.35
N PHE A 384 9.20 11.62 3.59
CA PHE A 384 8.02 10.85 3.14
C PHE A 384 7.65 11.08 1.67
N PHE A 385 8.24 12.06 0.98
CA PHE A 385 7.84 12.42 -0.38
C PHE A 385 7.92 11.26 -1.38
N PRO A 386 9.02 10.47 -1.46
CA PRO A 386 9.09 9.35 -2.40
C PRO A 386 7.98 8.31 -2.15
N LEU A 387 7.70 8.02 -0.88
CA LEU A 387 6.65 7.09 -0.49
C LEU A 387 5.25 7.63 -0.86
N LEU A 388 4.97 8.89 -0.54
CA LEU A 388 3.69 9.54 -0.89
C LEU A 388 3.47 9.60 -2.40
N PHE A 389 4.51 9.95 -3.16
CA PHE A 389 4.48 9.96 -4.62
C PHE A 389 4.05 8.58 -5.14
N THR A 390 4.74 7.52 -4.74
CA THR A 390 4.41 6.18 -5.22
C THR A 390 3.04 5.71 -4.77
N ILE A 391 2.59 6.03 -3.56
CA ILE A 391 1.22 5.71 -3.10
C ILE A 391 0.19 6.33 -4.04
N VAL A 392 0.31 7.63 -4.35
CA VAL A 392 -0.64 8.34 -5.22
C VAL A 392 -0.64 7.73 -6.61
N PHE A 393 0.54 7.57 -7.23
CA PHE A 393 0.63 7.07 -8.60
C PHE A 393 0.20 5.60 -8.70
N MET A 394 0.59 4.73 -7.77
CA MET A 394 0.11 3.36 -7.78
C MET A 394 -1.40 3.29 -7.57
N SER A 395 -1.98 4.12 -6.69
CA SER A 395 -3.44 4.13 -6.46
C SER A 395 -4.24 4.67 -7.65
N LEU A 396 -3.61 5.42 -8.56
CA LEU A 396 -4.25 5.87 -9.81
C LEU A 396 -4.28 4.79 -10.89
N PHE A 397 -3.39 3.79 -10.83
CA PHE A 397 -3.24 2.80 -11.91
C PHE A 397 -3.37 1.35 -11.45
N ASN A 398 -3.54 1.10 -10.16
CA ASN A 398 -3.75 -0.22 -9.56
C ASN A 398 -4.77 -0.15 -8.41
N PRO A 399 -5.46 -1.27 -8.10
CA PRO A 399 -6.08 -1.43 -6.80
C PRO A 399 -4.98 -1.42 -5.74
N PHE A 400 -5.20 -0.69 -4.65
CA PHE A 400 -4.14 -0.36 -3.69
C PHE A 400 -4.58 -0.60 -2.24
N ILE A 401 -5.88 -0.48 -1.94
CA ILE A 401 -6.41 -0.72 -0.60
C ILE A 401 -6.53 -2.23 -0.37
N CYS A 402 -5.42 -2.80 0.07
CA CYS A 402 -5.37 -4.13 0.67
C CYS A 402 -4.72 -4.05 2.05
N PHE A 403 -4.94 -5.08 2.85
CA PHE A 403 -4.39 -5.12 4.19
C PHE A 403 -2.86 -5.11 4.21
N GLN A 404 -2.16 -5.77 3.30
CA GLN A 404 -0.71 -5.81 3.26
C GLN A 404 -0.12 -4.40 3.06
N THR A 405 -0.72 -3.62 2.15
CA THR A 405 -0.38 -2.21 1.92
C THR A 405 -0.67 -1.36 3.15
N ASN A 406 -1.85 -1.49 3.74
CA ASN A 406 -2.23 -0.73 4.94
C ASN A 406 -1.41 -1.14 6.17
N TYR A 407 -1.02 -2.41 6.28
CA TYR A 407 -0.12 -2.90 7.31
C TYR A 407 1.25 -2.27 7.15
N PHE A 408 1.77 -2.21 5.92
CA PHE A 408 3.03 -1.53 5.64
C PHE A 408 2.97 -0.04 6.05
N ILE A 409 1.93 0.67 5.60
CA ILE A 409 1.76 2.11 5.84
C ILE A 409 1.53 2.42 7.31
N PHE A 410 0.54 1.77 7.95
CA PHE A 410 0.11 2.10 9.30
C PHE A 410 0.94 1.44 10.39
N VAL A 411 1.52 0.25 10.16
CA VAL A 411 2.23 -0.51 11.20
C VAL A 411 3.73 -0.57 10.93
N PHE A 412 4.16 -1.10 9.79
CA PHE A 412 5.58 -1.34 9.51
C PHE A 412 6.41 -0.04 9.50
N VAL A 413 5.98 0.97 8.73
CA VAL A 413 6.71 2.25 8.61
C VAL A 413 6.82 2.96 9.96
N PRO A 414 5.75 3.17 10.74
CA PRO A 414 5.89 3.88 12.02
C PRO A 414 6.70 3.15 13.08
N ILE A 415 6.64 1.82 13.13
CA ILE A 415 7.47 1.02 14.04
C ILE A 415 8.94 1.10 13.63
N SER A 416 9.24 0.95 12.33
CA SER A 416 10.60 1.06 11.81
C SER A 416 11.21 2.43 12.09
N LEU A 417 10.46 3.51 11.82
CA LEU A 417 10.89 4.88 12.12
C LEU A 417 11.03 5.14 13.63
N PHE A 418 10.19 4.53 14.48
CA PHE A 418 10.36 4.58 15.93
C PHE A 418 11.70 3.98 16.36
N PHE A 419 12.06 2.81 15.83
CA PHE A 419 13.34 2.17 16.12
C PHE A 419 14.54 2.99 15.61
N LEU A 420 14.46 3.49 14.37
CA LEU A 420 15.49 4.37 13.80
C LEU A 420 15.70 5.64 14.62
N LYS A 421 14.61 6.32 15.02
CA LYS A 421 14.66 7.54 15.85
C LYS A 421 15.41 7.31 17.17
N ASN A 422 15.18 6.16 17.79
CA ASN A 422 15.76 5.79 19.08
C ASN A 422 17.10 5.02 18.94
N LYS A 423 17.63 4.88 17.71
CA LYS A 423 18.86 4.12 17.40
C LYS A 423 18.82 2.68 17.92
N ILE A 424 17.63 2.08 17.93
CA ILE A 424 17.41 0.68 18.28
C ILE A 424 17.56 -0.10 16.99
N TYR A 425 18.65 -0.82 16.84
CA TYR A 425 18.80 -1.75 15.73
C TYR A 425 18.10 -3.07 16.09
N ILE A 426 17.29 -3.54 15.15
CA ILE A 426 16.57 -4.82 15.20
C ILE A 426 17.51 -5.92 14.76
#